data_AF-A0A401YF62-F1
#
_entry.id   AF-A0A401YF62-F1
#
_cell.length_a   1.000
_cell.length_b   1.000
_cell.length_c   1.000
_cell.angle_alpha   90.00
_cell.angle_beta   90.00
_cell.angle_gamma   90.00
#
_symmetry.space_group_name_H-M   'P 1'
#
loop_
_entity.id
_entity.type
_entity.pdbx_description
1 polymer ?
#
loop_
_entity_poly.entity_id
_entity_poly.type
_entity_poly.pdbx_seq_one_letter_code
_entity_poly.pdbx_strand_id
1 'polypeptide(L)'
;MKEASTAPTPVVLGIDDLRPLPMATRIARTSREGIQLLEEHRDTFIDELWLDHDLGGDDTIMPVVTLMEEAAFDGRPFRIGAIFVHSANPTGAETVVRSLTRWNYRVRRATA
;
A
#
# COMPACT_ATOMS: atom_id res chain seq x y z
N MET A 1 25.26 23.39 -19.40
CA MET A 1 24.31 22.30 -19.73
C MET A 1 24.00 21.62 -18.41
N LYS A 2 22.78 21.77 -17.89
CA LYS A 2 22.42 21.31 -16.54
C LYS A 2 22.23 19.80 -16.62
N GLU A 3 23.08 19.03 -15.95
CA GLU A 3 22.89 17.57 -15.82
C GLU A 3 21.57 17.35 -15.09
N ALA A 4 20.59 16.82 -15.82
CA ALA A 4 19.34 16.36 -15.22
C ALA A 4 19.68 15.17 -14.32
N SER A 5 19.42 15.31 -13.03
CA SER A 5 19.62 14.23 -12.05
C SER A 5 18.83 13.01 -12.48
N THR A 6 19.52 11.93 -12.82
CA THR A 6 18.95 10.63 -13.23
C THR A 6 18.45 9.83 -12.01
N ALA A 7 17.78 10.50 -11.06
CA ALA A 7 17.18 9.80 -9.94
C ALA A 7 16.04 8.91 -10.49
N PRO A 8 15.95 7.63 -10.09
CA PRO A 8 14.83 6.78 -10.49
C PRO A 8 13.52 7.43 -10.01
N THR A 9 12.49 7.38 -10.86
CA THR A 9 11.15 7.85 -10.50
C THR A 9 10.65 7.03 -9.30
N PRO A 10 10.13 7.68 -8.23
CA PRO A 10 9.63 6.96 -7.07
C PRO A 10 8.47 6.04 -7.44
N VAL A 11 8.43 4.86 -6.85
CA VAL A 11 7.35 3.88 -7.01
C VAL A 11 6.32 4.14 -5.90
N VAL A 12 5.22 4.80 -6.25
CA VAL A 12 4.12 5.11 -5.33
C VAL A 12 2.88 4.33 -5.77
N LEU A 13 2.43 3.39 -4.95
CA LEU A 13 1.28 2.55 -5.26
C LEU A 13 0.07 2.95 -4.42
N GLY A 14 -1.13 2.93 -5.02
CA GLY A 14 -2.39 3.16 -4.34
C GLY A 14 -3.36 1.99 -4.50
N ILE A 15 -4.09 1.66 -3.45
CA ILE A 15 -5.21 0.72 -3.48
C ILE A 15 -6.40 1.43 -2.86
N ASP A 16 -7.25 1.99 -3.71
CA ASP A 16 -8.36 2.88 -3.34
C ASP A 16 -9.40 2.86 -4.47
N ASP A 17 -10.67 2.63 -4.14
CA ASP A 17 -11.78 2.52 -5.09
C ASP A 17 -12.27 3.88 -5.61
N LEU A 18 -12.14 4.95 -4.81
CA LEU A 18 -12.74 6.26 -5.08
C LEU A 18 -11.72 7.36 -5.39
N ARG A 19 -10.62 7.45 -4.63
CA ARG A 19 -9.70 8.60 -4.68
C ARG A 19 -8.80 8.51 -5.91
N PRO A 20 -8.51 9.65 -6.55
CA PRO A 20 -7.64 9.68 -7.73
C PRO A 20 -6.14 9.56 -7.42
N LEU A 21 -5.71 9.68 -6.15
CA LEU A 21 -4.32 9.57 -5.67
C LEU A 21 -3.27 10.10 -6.69
N PRO A 22 -3.22 11.41 -6.96
CA PRO A 22 -2.40 11.98 -8.05
C PRO A 22 -0.88 11.80 -7.88
N MET A 23 -0.43 11.44 -6.67
CA MET A 23 0.95 11.07 -6.36
C MET A 23 1.28 9.63 -6.74
N ALA A 24 0.28 8.76 -6.88
CA ALA A 24 0.48 7.35 -7.18
C ALA A 24 0.84 7.15 -8.65
N THR A 25 1.90 6.38 -8.89
CA THR A 25 2.29 5.95 -10.23
C THR A 25 1.32 4.92 -10.79
N ARG A 26 0.73 4.09 -9.92
CA ARG A 26 -0.30 3.10 -10.26
C ARG A 26 -1.33 2.98 -9.15
N ILE A 27 -2.58 2.77 -9.55
CA ILE A 27 -3.70 2.62 -8.62
C ILE A 27 -4.47 1.34 -8.96
N ALA A 28 -4.71 0.51 -7.95
CA ALA A 28 -5.66 -0.59 -7.98
C ALA A 28 -6.99 -0.15 -7.34
N ARG A 29 -8.11 -0.58 -7.91
CA ARG A 29 -9.47 -0.20 -7.48
C ARG A 29 -10.16 -1.26 -6.64
N THR A 30 -9.55 -2.44 -6.52
CA THR A 30 -10.07 -3.58 -5.73
C THR A 30 -8.91 -4.25 -5.01
N SER A 31 -9.21 -5.06 -3.99
CA SER A 31 -8.20 -5.84 -3.29
C SER A 31 -7.50 -6.84 -4.21
N ARG A 32 -8.24 -7.41 -5.18
CA ARG A 32 -7.69 -8.33 -6.19
C ARG A 32 -6.65 -7.65 -7.08
N GLU A 33 -6.97 -6.47 -7.60
CA GLU A 33 -6.01 -5.66 -8.37
C GLU A 33 -4.83 -5.23 -7.49
N GLY A 34 -5.07 -4.94 -6.21
CA GLY A 34 -4.03 -4.60 -5.24
C GLY A 34 -3.02 -5.73 -5.02
N ILE A 35 -3.50 -6.96 -4.88
CA ILE A 35 -2.67 -8.17 -4.80
C ILE A 35 -1.81 -8.32 -6.06
N GLN A 36 -2.42 -8.23 -7.25
CA GLN A 36 -1.68 -8.33 -8.51
C GLN A 36 -0.63 -7.22 -8.62
N LEU A 37 -0.99 -6.00 -8.25
CA LEU A 37 -0.10 -4.85 -8.27
C LEU A 37 1.11 -5.04 -7.34
N LEU A 38 0.93 -5.58 -6.13
CA LEU A 38 2.04 -5.87 -5.23
C LEU A 38 2.93 -6.99 -5.76
N GLU A 39 2.36 -8.06 -6.29
CA GLU A 39 3.13 -9.17 -6.87
C GLU A 39 3.96 -8.73 -8.10
N GLU A 40 3.43 -7.84 -8.94
CA GLU A 40 4.20 -7.24 -10.03
C GLU A 40 5.41 -6.42 -9.53
N HIS A 41 5.35 -5.91 -8.30
CA HIS A 41 6.44 -5.17 -7.65
C HIS A 41 7.16 -6.00 -6.58
N ARG A 42 7.02 -7.33 -6.60
CA ARG A 42 7.55 -8.23 -5.57
C ARG A 42 9.04 -8.03 -5.29
N ASP A 43 9.81 -7.86 -6.36
CA ASP A 43 11.26 -7.67 -6.31
C ASP A 43 11.68 -6.21 -6.53
N THR A 44 10.79 -5.25 -6.32
CA THR A 44 11.05 -3.80 -6.44
C THR A 44 10.94 -3.12 -5.07
N PHE A 45 11.58 -1.96 -4.89
CA PHE A 45 11.35 -1.12 -3.72
C PHE A 45 10.18 -0.18 -4.00
N ILE A 46 9.15 -0.22 -3.16
CA ILE A 46 7.99 0.66 -3.21
C ILE A 46 8.26 1.80 -2.22
N ASP A 47 8.38 3.02 -2.71
CA ASP A 47 8.64 4.19 -1.86
C ASP A 47 7.47 4.45 -0.92
N GLU A 48 6.25 4.41 -1.46
CA GLU A 48 5.03 4.66 -0.72
C GLU A 48 3.90 3.71 -1.16
N LEU A 49 3.16 3.20 -0.19
CA LEU A 49 1.95 2.40 -0.40
C LEU A 49 0.76 3.05 0.32
N TRP A 50 -0.26 3.43 -0.45
CA TRP A 50 -1.48 4.07 0.02
C TRP A 50 -2.63 3.07 0.01
N LEU A 51 -3.32 2.94 1.14
CA LEU A 51 -4.34 1.91 1.38
C LEU A 51 -5.65 2.57 1.86
N ASP A 52 -6.75 2.36 1.12
CA ASP A 52 -8.10 2.55 1.64
C ASP A 52 -8.59 1.27 2.28
N HIS A 53 -9.10 1.33 3.51
CA HIS A 53 -9.65 0.12 4.16
C HIS A 53 -10.89 -0.40 3.43
N ASP A 54 -11.76 0.51 3.00
CA ASP A 54 -13.06 0.21 2.41
C ASP A 54 -12.92 0.37 0.90
N LEU A 55 -13.07 -0.70 0.10
CA LEU A 55 -12.90 -0.68 -1.36
C LEU A 55 -14.24 -0.85 -2.11
N GLY A 56 -15.35 -0.59 -1.42
CA GLY A 56 -16.70 -0.68 -1.96
C GLY A 56 -17.30 -2.09 -1.93
N GLY A 57 -18.62 -2.16 -1.80
CA GLY A 57 -19.34 -3.42 -1.67
C GLY A 57 -18.90 -4.22 -0.44
N ASP A 58 -18.57 -5.50 -0.65
CA ASP A 58 -18.00 -6.38 0.38
C ASP A 58 -16.46 -6.42 0.33
N ASP A 59 -15.83 -5.62 -0.53
CA ASP A 59 -14.37 -5.60 -0.69
C ASP A 59 -13.71 -4.67 0.34
N THR A 60 -12.59 -5.13 0.88
CA THR A 60 -11.79 -4.39 1.86
C THR A 60 -10.32 -4.59 1.55
N ILE A 61 -9.45 -3.80 2.18
CA ILE A 61 -8.00 -3.99 2.00
C ILE A 61 -7.45 -5.25 2.66
N MET A 62 -8.24 -5.93 3.48
CA MET A 62 -7.75 -7.03 4.32
C MET A 62 -7.07 -8.17 3.54
N PRO A 63 -7.52 -8.60 2.33
CA PRO A 63 -6.78 -9.58 1.54
C PRO A 63 -5.36 -9.14 1.16
N VAL A 64 -5.17 -7.85 0.85
CA VAL A 64 -3.85 -7.28 0.57
C VAL A 64 -2.99 -7.26 1.84
N VAL A 65 -3.57 -6.89 2.98
CA VAL A 65 -2.88 -6.93 4.27
C VAL A 65 -2.45 -8.35 4.59
N THR A 66 -3.34 -9.33 4.46
CA THR A 66 -3.03 -10.75 4.68
C THR A 66 -1.86 -11.22 3.82
N LEU A 67 -1.84 -10.89 2.52
CA LEU A 67 -0.71 -11.21 1.64
C LEU A 67 0.62 -10.63 2.17
N MET A 68 0.61 -9.39 2.64
CA MET A 68 1.80 -8.74 3.19
C MET A 68 2.27 -9.37 4.50
N GLU A 69 1.33 -9.82 5.35
CA GLU A 69 1.60 -10.54 6.59
C GLU A 69 2.19 -11.94 6.30
N GLU A 70 1.60 -12.68 5.36
CA GLU A 70 2.10 -14.00 4.92
C GLU A 70 3.52 -13.88 4.35
N ALA A 71 3.74 -12.91 3.46
CA ALA A 71 5.07 -12.65 2.91
C ALA A 71 6.11 -12.33 4.00
N ALA A 72 5.73 -11.56 5.01
CA ALA A 72 6.61 -11.24 6.14
C ALA A 72 6.86 -12.47 7.04
N PHE A 73 5.83 -13.28 7.29
CA PHE A 73 5.92 -14.55 8.02
C PHE A 73 6.90 -15.52 7.34
N ASP A 74 6.83 -15.62 6.01
CA ASP A 74 7.71 -16.46 5.19
C ASP A 74 9.14 -15.92 5.05
N GLY A 75 9.47 -14.81 5.74
CA GLY A 75 10.80 -14.22 5.74
C GLY A 75 11.12 -13.42 4.46
N ARG A 76 10.13 -13.12 3.64
CA ARG A 76 10.26 -12.32 2.42
C ARG A 76 9.26 -11.16 2.42
N PRO A 77 9.32 -10.22 3.37
CA PRO A 77 8.41 -9.07 3.38
C PRO A 77 8.57 -8.21 2.13
N PHE A 78 7.52 -7.50 1.72
CA PHE A 78 7.62 -6.51 0.65
C PHE A 78 8.55 -5.37 1.08
N ARG A 79 9.33 -4.84 0.14
CA ARG A 79 10.26 -3.74 0.42
C ARG A 79 9.55 -2.41 0.25
N ILE A 80 8.95 -1.92 1.33
CA ILE A 80 8.14 -0.70 1.33
C ILE A 80 8.72 0.36 2.26
N GLY A 81 8.91 1.57 1.76
CA GLY A 81 9.45 2.71 2.51
C GLY A 81 8.48 3.27 3.56
N ALA A 82 7.26 3.61 3.13
CA ALA A 82 6.18 4.08 4.00
C ALA A 82 4.82 3.55 3.55
N ILE A 83 3.95 3.26 4.51
CA ILE A 83 2.56 2.85 4.28
C ILE A 83 1.64 3.89 4.88
N PHE A 84 0.69 4.38 4.10
CA PHE A 84 -0.32 5.33 4.50
C PHE A 84 -1.70 4.68 4.45
N VAL A 85 -2.44 4.73 5.56
CA VAL A 85 -3.78 4.15 5.67
C VAL A 85 -4.80 5.26 5.82
N HIS A 86 -5.63 5.45 4.80
CA HIS A 86 -6.86 6.25 4.86
C HIS A 86 -8.07 5.34 4.98
N SER A 87 -9.12 5.83 5.62
CA SER A 87 -10.44 5.19 5.69
C SER A 87 -11.36 6.06 6.53
N ALA A 88 -12.65 6.06 6.16
CA ALA A 88 -13.73 6.62 6.96
C ALA A 88 -14.11 5.74 8.16
N ASN A 89 -13.72 4.45 8.15
CA ASN A 89 -13.86 3.51 9.24
C ASN A 89 -12.61 3.52 10.14
N PRO A 90 -12.64 4.19 11.31
CA PRO A 90 -11.47 4.31 12.18
C PRO A 90 -11.00 2.95 12.72
N THR A 91 -11.92 2.04 13.03
CA THR A 91 -11.61 0.69 13.52
C THR A 91 -10.94 -0.15 12.45
N GLY A 92 -11.42 -0.05 11.20
CA GLY A 92 -10.83 -0.73 10.05
C GLY A 92 -9.38 -0.26 9.83
N ALA A 93 -9.17 1.05 9.83
CA ALA A 93 -7.83 1.61 9.69
C ALA A 93 -6.87 1.23 10.82
N GLU A 94 -7.32 1.25 12.07
CA GLU A 94 -6.50 0.85 13.22
C GLU A 94 -6.09 -0.62 13.13
N THR A 95 -7.00 -1.48 12.64
CA THR A 95 -6.70 -2.89 12.39
C THR A 95 -5.58 -3.05 11.38
N VAL A 96 -5.63 -2.36 10.24
CA VAL A 96 -4.57 -2.38 9.21
C VAL A 96 -3.24 -1.89 9.79
N VAL A 97 -3.25 -0.76 10.50
CA VAL A 97 -2.05 -0.20 11.12
C VAL A 97 -1.40 -1.20 12.08
N ARG A 98 -2.20 -1.81 12.96
CA ARG A 98 -1.72 -2.79 13.94
C ARG A 98 -1.13 -4.03 13.27
N SER A 99 -1.82 -4.60 12.28
CA SER A 99 -1.36 -5.79 11.55
C SER A 99 -0.01 -5.54 10.88
N LEU A 100 0.12 -4.47 10.11
CA LEU A 100 1.36 -4.20 9.37
C LEU A 100 2.51 -3.73 10.29
N THR A 101 2.21 -3.00 11.37
CA THR A 101 3.24 -2.59 12.35
C THR A 101 3.86 -3.80 13.05
N ARG A 102 3.08 -4.86 13.32
CA ARG A 102 3.58 -6.12 13.91
C ARG A 102 4.69 -6.76 13.06
N TRP A 103 4.70 -6.51 11.76
CA TRP A 103 5.68 -7.01 10.80
C TRP A 103 6.79 -6.00 10.47
N ASN A 104 7.00 -4.99 11.32
CA ASN A 104 8.01 -3.95 11.15
C ASN A 104 7.82 -3.05 9.91
N TYR A 105 6.66 -3.05 9.27
CA TYR A 105 6.35 -2.04 8.26
C TYR A 105 6.21 -0.65 8.90
N ARG A 106 6.60 0.40 8.17
CA ARG A 106 6.47 1.80 8.61
C ARG A 106 5.10 2.34 8.22
N VAL A 107 4.12 2.17 9.10
CA VAL A 107 2.72 2.52 8.82
C VAL A 107 2.30 3.80 9.51
N ARG A 108 1.53 4.64 8.83
CA ARG A 108 0.96 5.88 9.37
C ARG A 108 -0.51 6.00 8.97
N ARG A 109 -1.34 6.53 9.87
CA ARG A 109 -2.66 7.02 9.49
C ARG A 109 -2.50 8.26 8.64
N ALA A 110 -3.13 8.27 7.47
CA ALA A 110 -3.34 9.48 6.70
C ALA A 110 -4.72 10.01 7.07
N THR A 111 -4.77 11.18 7.72
CA THR A 111 -6.00 11.95 7.85
C THR A 111 -6.20 12.72 6.55
N ALA A 112 -7.34 12.49 5.89
CA ALA A 112 -7.81 13.36 4.81
C ALA A 112 -8.08 14.77 5.33
#